data_AF-A0A7W6HR28-F1
#
_entry.id   AF-A0A7W6HR28-F1
#
_cell.length_a   1.000
_cell.length_b   1.000
_cell.length_c   1.000
_cell.angle_alpha   90.00
_cell.angle_beta   90.00
_cell.angle_gamma   90.00
#
_symmetry.space_group_name_H-M   'P 1'
#
loop_
_entity.id
_entity.type
_entity.pdbx_description
1 polymer ?
#
loop_
_entity_poly.entity_id
_entity_poly.type
_entity_poly.pdbx_seq_one_letter_code
_entity_poly.pdbx_strand_id
1 'polypeptide(L)'
;MARPDHDFPLVDVMRLYFETRDAARALRLRLETQRREMGVPVAEFYDPRANPVYAADILRHLDLRQKQADLLALAEHKVIEEAAPPNADAEDETLMAPAFFLSAEDLNPD
;
A
#
# COMPACT_ATOMS: atom_id res chain seq x y z
N MET A 1 13.05 -23.19 -7.77
CA MET A 1 12.27 -22.16 -8.49
C MET A 1 12.31 -20.91 -7.63
N ALA A 2 13.24 -19.99 -7.90
CA ALA A 2 13.23 -18.70 -7.23
C ALA A 2 11.98 -17.96 -7.74
N ARG A 3 11.04 -17.62 -6.84
CA ARG A 3 10.13 -16.52 -7.15
C ARG A 3 11.02 -15.30 -7.27
N PRO A 4 11.05 -14.58 -8.40
CA PRO A 4 11.66 -13.27 -8.37
C PRO A 4 10.83 -12.48 -7.36
N ASP A 5 11.42 -12.21 -6.20
CA ASP A 5 10.98 -11.16 -5.29
C ASP A 5 11.17 -9.86 -6.06
N HIS A 6 10.27 -9.62 -7.02
CA HIS A 6 10.20 -8.36 -7.75
C HIS A 6 9.57 -7.38 -6.79
N ASP A 7 10.40 -6.93 -5.87
CA ASP A 7 10.07 -5.81 -5.02
C ASP A 7 10.03 -4.59 -5.93
N PHE A 8 8.82 -4.19 -6.32
CA PHE A 8 8.65 -3.05 -7.22
C PHE A 8 9.15 -1.79 -6.51
N PRO A 9 10.06 -1.02 -7.12
CA PRO A 9 10.45 0.29 -6.58
C PRO A 9 9.22 1.16 -6.34
N LEU A 10 9.22 1.98 -5.28
CA LEU A 10 8.10 2.89 -4.98
C LEU A 10 7.74 3.78 -6.20
N VAL A 11 8.75 4.22 -6.95
CA VAL A 11 8.55 5.01 -8.18
C VAL A 11 7.75 4.26 -9.25
N ASP A 12 7.93 2.94 -9.38
CA ASP A 12 7.21 2.11 -10.34
C ASP A 12 5.78 1.82 -9.86
N VAL A 13 5.59 1.61 -8.56
CA VAL A 13 4.27 1.50 -7.94
C VAL A 13 3.45 2.77 -8.18
N MET A 14 4.05 3.93 -7.94
CA MET A 14 3.38 5.22 -8.14
C MET A 14 3.12 5.52 -9.62
N ARG A 15 4.04 5.16 -10.52
CA ARG A 15 3.80 5.25 -11.97
C ARG A 15 2.58 4.44 -12.39
N LEU A 16 2.55 3.17 -11.98
CA LEU A 16 1.43 2.27 -12.29
C LEU A 16 0.11 2.76 -11.67
N TYR A 17 0.16 3.37 -10.48
CA TYR A 17 -1.00 4.00 -9.86
C TYR A 17 -1.57 5.12 -10.74
N PHE A 18 -0.73 6.02 -11.23
CA PHE A 18 -1.17 7.13 -12.08
C PHE A 18 -1.73 6.65 -13.42
N GLU A 19 -1.08 5.69 -14.06
CA GLU A 19 -1.59 5.05 -15.29
C GLU A 19 -2.96 4.40 -15.07
N THR A 20 -3.11 3.65 -13.97
CA THR A 20 -4.37 2.99 -13.60
C THR A 20 -5.46 4.03 -13.31
N ARG A 21 -5.12 5.12 -12.63
CA ARG A 21 -6.02 6.24 -12.33
C ARG A 21 -6.52 6.92 -13.60
N ASP A 22 -5.63 7.18 -14.56
CA ASP A 22 -5.98 7.85 -15.80
C ASP A 22 -6.81 6.93 -16.70
N ALA A 23 -6.50 5.63 -16.74
CA ALA A 23 -7.34 4.62 -17.40
C ALA A 23 -8.76 4.56 -16.81
N ALA A 24 -8.88 4.59 -15.48
CA ALA A 24 -10.18 4.59 -14.80
C ALA A 24 -10.99 5.85 -15.12
N ARG A 25 -10.34 7.03 -15.13
CA ARG A 25 -10.98 8.31 -15.48
C ARG A 25 -11.46 8.31 -16.92
N ALA A 26 -10.64 7.87 -17.86
CA ALA A 26 -11.01 7.79 -19.28
C ALA A 26 -12.17 6.81 -19.53
N LEU A 27 -12.19 5.68 -18.81
CA LEU A 27 -13.29 4.72 -18.90
C LEU A 27 -14.58 5.28 -18.29
N ARG A 28 -14.49 5.91 -17.11
CA ARG A 28 -15.63 6.56 -16.46
C ARG A 28 -16.26 7.64 -17.33
N LEU A 29 -15.44 8.46 -17.98
CA LEU A 29 -15.94 9.51 -18.88
C LEU A 29 -16.75 8.90 -20.03
N ARG A 30 -16.23 7.86 -20.67
CA ARG A 30 -16.94 7.15 -21.76
C ARG A 30 -18.25 6.54 -21.29
N LEU A 31 -18.25 5.85 -20.15
CA LEU A 31 -19.45 5.27 -19.55
C LEU A 31 -20.51 6.34 -19.23
N GLU A 32 -20.11 7.48 -18.68
CA GLU A 32 -21.05 8.56 -18.36
C GLU A 32 -21.61 9.25 -19.61
N THR A 33 -20.82 9.39 -20.68
CA THR A 33 -21.32 9.83 -21.98
C THR A 33 -22.40 8.87 -22.51
N GLN A 34 -22.12 7.57 -22.51
CA GLN A 34 -23.07 6.56 -22.98
C GLN A 34 -24.34 6.51 -22.13
N ARG A 35 -24.21 6.60 -20.80
CA ARG A 35 -25.37 6.68 -19.90
C ARG A 35 -26.28 7.86 -20.25
N ARG A 36 -25.69 9.05 -20.51
CA ARG A 36 -26.45 10.26 -20.85
C ARG A 36 -27.14 10.12 -22.20
N GLU A 37 -26.47 9.55 -23.19
CA GLU A 37 -27.04 9.29 -24.51
C GLU A 37 -28.22 8.32 -24.46
N MET A 38 -28.15 7.29 -23.61
CA MET A 38 -29.25 6.34 -23.40
C MET A 38 -30.37 6.87 -22.50
N GLY A 39 -30.15 7.97 -21.77
CA GLY A 39 -31.15 8.57 -20.87
C GLY A 39 -31.53 7.70 -19.66
N VAL A 40 -30.76 6.66 -19.36
CA VAL A 40 -31.09 5.71 -18.29
C VAL A 40 -30.63 6.19 -16.89
N PRO A 41 -31.32 5.76 -15.82
CA PRO A 41 -30.89 5.98 -14.45
C PRO A 41 -29.48 5.45 -14.19
N VAL A 42 -28.73 6.12 -13.33
CA VAL A 42 -27.36 5.71 -12.94
C VAL A 42 -27.34 4.29 -12.38
N ALA A 43 -28.30 3.94 -11.50
CA ALA A 43 -28.36 2.63 -10.87
C ALA A 43 -28.57 1.50 -11.89
N GLU A 44 -29.43 1.72 -12.89
CA GLU A 44 -29.70 0.73 -13.94
C GLU A 44 -28.51 0.61 -14.91
N PHE A 45 -27.90 1.73 -15.28
CA PHE A 45 -26.76 1.72 -16.19
C PHE A 45 -25.55 0.99 -15.61
N TYR A 46 -25.23 1.24 -14.33
CA TYR A 46 -24.05 0.68 -13.68
C TYR A 46 -24.30 -0.68 -13.02
N ASP A 47 -25.49 -1.28 -13.20
CA ASP A 47 -25.71 -2.69 -12.86
C ASP A 47 -25.29 -3.58 -14.04
N PRO A 48 -24.20 -4.37 -13.91
CA PRO A 48 -23.75 -5.26 -14.99
C PRO A 48 -24.78 -6.32 -15.38
N ARG A 49 -25.74 -6.64 -14.50
CA ARG A 49 -26.81 -7.62 -14.77
C ARG A 49 -27.94 -7.00 -15.58
N ALA A 50 -28.24 -5.72 -15.35
CA ALA A 50 -29.26 -4.98 -16.08
C ALA A 50 -28.73 -4.43 -17.43
N ASN A 51 -27.42 -4.18 -17.52
CA ASN A 51 -26.78 -3.58 -18.69
C ASN A 51 -25.68 -4.49 -19.27
N PRO A 52 -26.06 -5.59 -19.97
CA PRO A 52 -25.08 -6.54 -20.52
C PRO A 52 -24.18 -5.93 -21.59
N VAL A 53 -24.62 -4.85 -22.26
CA VAL A 53 -23.85 -4.13 -23.29
C VAL A 53 -22.60 -3.50 -22.70
N TYR A 54 -22.73 -2.85 -21.54
CA TYR A 54 -21.62 -2.17 -20.86
C TYR A 54 -21.07 -2.95 -19.67
N ALA A 55 -21.57 -4.14 -19.38
CA ALA A 55 -21.18 -4.96 -18.23
C ALA A 55 -19.66 -5.15 -18.12
N ALA A 56 -18.98 -5.48 -19.22
CA ALA A 56 -17.53 -5.66 -19.22
C ALA A 56 -16.77 -4.39 -18.85
N ASP A 57 -17.19 -3.23 -19.37
CA ASP A 57 -16.58 -1.93 -19.07
C ASP A 57 -16.88 -1.47 -17.65
N ILE A 58 -18.07 -1.75 -17.13
CA ILE A 58 -18.45 -1.47 -15.73
C ILE A 58 -17.56 -2.28 -14.78
N LEU A 59 -17.43 -3.60 -15.01
CA LEU A 59 -16.57 -4.47 -14.22
C LEU A 59 -15.11 -4.02 -14.30
N ARG A 60 -14.61 -3.71 -15.51
CA ARG A 60 -13.26 -3.19 -15.69
C ARG A 60 -13.03 -1.88 -14.92
N HIS A 61 -14.01 -0.98 -14.88
CA HIS A 61 -13.90 0.25 -14.10
C HIS A 61 -13.82 -0.05 -12.59
N LEU A 62 -14.58 -1.03 -12.09
CA LEU A 62 -14.48 -1.48 -10.70
C LEU A 62 -13.11 -2.09 -10.39
N ASP A 63 -12.59 -2.94 -11.28
CA ASP A 63 -11.25 -3.54 -11.14
C ASP A 63 -10.16 -2.48 -11.12
N LEU A 64 -10.24 -1.46 -11.99
CA LEU A 64 -9.28 -0.36 -12.00
C LEU A 64 -9.35 0.48 -10.72
N ARG A 65 -10.53 0.59 -10.08
CA ARG A 65 -10.68 1.27 -8.79
C ARG A 65 -10.09 0.46 -7.65
N GLN A 66 -10.29 -0.86 -7.66
CA GLN A 66 -9.67 -1.75 -6.68
C GLN A 66 -8.15 -1.73 -6.82
N LYS A 67 -7.63 -1.88 -8.04
CA LYS A 67 -6.19 -1.82 -8.33
C LYS A 67 -5.55 -0.51 -7.87
N GLN A 68 -6.24 0.62 -7.98
CA GLN A 68 -5.76 1.90 -7.43
C GLN A 68 -5.62 1.85 -5.90
N ALA A 69 -6.59 1.26 -5.20
CA ALA A 69 -6.52 1.11 -3.75
C ALA A 69 -5.35 0.19 -3.34
N ASP A 70 -5.19 -0.94 -4.04
CA ASP A 70 -4.11 -1.90 -3.78
C ASP A 70 -2.73 -1.26 -4.00
N LEU A 71 -2.56 -0.49 -5.08
CA LEU A 71 -1.31 0.21 -5.37
C LEU A 71 -1.00 1.31 -4.35
N LEU A 72 -2.03 1.99 -3.84
CA LEU A 72 -1.84 3.00 -2.80
C LEU A 72 -1.43 2.36 -1.47
N ALA A 73 -2.06 1.25 -1.10
CA ALA A 73 -1.68 0.48 0.09
C ALA A 73 -0.25 -0.07 -0.01
N LEU A 74 0.14 -0.56 -1.19
CA LEU A 74 1.51 -1.00 -1.45
C LEU A 74 2.51 0.15 -1.36
N ALA A 75 2.16 1.33 -1.87
CA ALA A 75 3.02 2.51 -1.76
C ALA A 75 3.19 2.95 -0.30
N GLU A 76 2.10 2.95 0.49
CA GLU A 76 2.15 3.27 1.92
C GLU A 76 3.07 2.32 2.70
N HIS A 77 2.93 1.01 2.47
CA HIS A 77 3.81 0.00 3.06
C HIS A 77 5.29 0.29 2.78
N LYS A 78 5.61 0.60 1.53
CA LYS A 78 7.00 0.88 1.11
C LYS A 78 7.58 2.14 1.73
N VAL A 79 6.77 3.19 1.89
CA VAL A 79 7.20 4.41 2.58
C VAL A 79 7.50 4.12 4.06
N ILE A 80 6.70 3.26 4.70
CA ILE A 80 6.92 2.87 6.10
C ILE A 80 8.18 2.00 6.25
N GLU A 81 8.40 1.04 5.35
CA GLU A 81 9.61 0.21 5.33
C GLU A 81 10.89 1.03 5.11
N GLU A 82 10.88 1.97 4.15
CA GLU A 82 12.03 2.84 3.86
C GLU A 82 12.32 3.84 5.01
N ALA A 83 11.30 4.18 5.80
CA ALA A 83 11.42 5.06 6.97
C ALA A 83 11.85 4.34 8.27
N ALA A 84 11.96 3.00 8.27
CA ALA A 84 12.43 2.26 9.44
C ALA A 84 13.90 2.61 9.72
N PRO A 85 14.26 3.05 10.94
CA PRO A 85 15.64 3.42 11.25
C PRO A 85 16.57 2.22 11.07
N PRO A 86 17.78 2.39 10.52
CA PRO A 86 18.70 1.29 10.19
C PRO A 86 19.24 0.52 11.41
N ASN A 87 18.88 0.90 12.65
CA ASN A 87 19.35 0.29 13.89
C ASN A 87 18.20 0.21 14.91
N ALA A 88 17.28 -0.74 14.75
CA ALA A 88 16.42 -1.17 15.86
C ALA A 88 16.95 -2.43 16.57
N ASP A 89 17.94 -3.11 15.96
CA ASP A 89 18.56 -4.34 16.48
C ASP A 89 20.08 -4.15 16.73
N ALA A 90 20.50 -2.95 17.15
CA ALA A 90 21.81 -2.78 17.77
C ALA A 90 21.58 -2.70 19.28
N GLU A 91 21.56 -3.87 19.90
CA GLU A 91 21.60 -4.06 21.34
C GLU A 91 22.84 -3.34 21.88
N ASP A 92 22.66 -2.14 22.43
CA ASP A 92 23.67 -1.48 23.25
C ASP A 92 23.69 -2.16 24.63
N GLU A 93 24.17 -3.41 24.64
CA GLU A 93 24.26 -4.27 25.80
C GLU A 93 25.60 -4.12 26.54
N THR A 94 26.27 -2.96 26.42
CA THR A 94 27.64 -2.80 26.96
C THR A 94 27.92 -1.65 27.92
N LEU A 95 26.94 -0.89 28.39
CA LEU A 95 27.19 0.07 29.48
C LEU A 95 25.94 0.31 30.33
N MET A 96 25.70 -0.53 31.34
CA MET A 96 25.39 -0.13 32.73
C MET A 96 25.12 -1.39 33.56
N ALA A 97 26.19 -2.08 33.95
CA ALA A 97 26.11 -3.00 35.09
C ALA A 97 25.74 -2.19 36.36
N PRO A 98 24.90 -2.74 37.26
CA PRO A 98 24.29 -2.00 38.34
C PRO A 98 25.34 -1.60 39.39
N ALA A 99 25.33 -0.33 39.81
CA ALA A 99 26.15 0.20 40.90
C ALA A 99 25.65 -0.25 42.28
N PHE A 100 25.31 -1.52 42.44
CA PHE A 100 24.94 -2.10 43.71
C PHE A 100 25.61 -3.45 43.90
N PHE A 101 26.34 -3.56 45.01
CA PHE A 101 26.79 -4.78 45.68
C PHE A 101 28.18 -5.33 45.31
N LEU A 102 29.23 -4.74 45.91
CA LEU A 102 30.26 -5.54 46.59
C LEU A 102 30.32 -5.07 48.05
N SER A 103 30.03 -6.01 48.95
CA SER A 103 29.89 -5.83 50.39
C SER A 103 31.24 -5.65 51.10
N ALA A 104 31.16 -4.91 52.21
CA ALA A 104 31.75 -5.10 53.54
C ALA A 104 33.12 -5.80 53.70
N GLU A 105 33.91 -5.21 54.60
CA GLU A 105 34.94 -5.83 55.44
C GLU A 105 35.97 -6.75 54.74
N ASP A 106 37.21 -6.28 54.62
CA ASP A 106 38.24 -6.77 55.56
C ASP A 106 39.60 -6.04 55.39
N LEU A 107 40.20 -5.80 56.56
CA LEU A 107 41.63 -5.66 56.84
C LEU A 107 42.37 -4.32 56.59
N ASN A 108 42.45 -3.52 57.66
CA ASN A 108 43.66 -2.80 58.06
C ASN A 108 44.77 -3.82 58.42
N PRO A 109 46.05 -3.63 58.04
CA PRO A 109 47.04 -2.85 58.82
C PRO A 109 48.02 -2.06 57.89
N ASP A 110 48.83 -1.06 58.27
CA ASP A 110 49.48 -0.59 59.50
C ASP A 110 49.44 0.95 59.58
#